data_AF-L8IQX3-F1
#
_entry.id   AF-L8IQX3-F1
#
_cell.length_a   1.000
_cell.length_b   1.000
_cell.length_c   1.000
_cell.angle_alpha   90.00
_cell.angle_beta   90.00
_cell.angle_gamma   90.00
#
_symmetry.space_group_name_H-M   'P 1'
#
loop_
_entity.id
_entity.type
_entity.pdbx_description
1 polymer ?
#
loop_
_entity_poly.entity_id
_entity_poly.type
_entity_poly.pdbx_seq_one_letter_code
_entity_poly.pdbx_strand_id
1 'polypeptide(L)'
;GARSSTQADSGSSEDEAASEAHSTTSECASQLSAAAEEGLGGDAVEEQGQQEDLEEKVKEYVDCLTDKSAKTRQGALESLRLALAARLLPDFLLERRLTLADALEKCLKKGKGEEQALAAAVLGLLCVQLGPGPKGEEFFHSLQPLLVSVLSDSTASLAARLHCASALGLGCYVAAADIEDLVSCLTCLESVFSRSCSGRGSSPVVPTSLQGLLCAALQAWALLLTICPSTHIGPILDRQLPRLPQLLSSESVNLRMAAGETIALLFELARDLEEDFVYEDTEALCSELRTLATDSNKYRAKADRRRQRSTFRAVLHFVEGGECEEETIRFGLEVLYVDSWARRRVYAAFKDALGSGMHHHLQNNELLRDIFGLGPVLVLDAAALKACKISRFEKHLYNAAAFRARTKARSRVRDKRADVL
;
A
#
# COMPACT_ATOMS: atom_id res chain seq x y z
N GLY A 1 10.84 46.08 -53.75
CA GLY A 1 9.59 45.81 -53.02
C GLY A 1 9.35 44.32 -52.98
N ALA A 2 9.35 43.72 -51.80
CA ALA A 2 8.91 42.35 -51.57
C ALA A 2 8.37 42.26 -50.13
N ARG A 3 7.22 41.61 -50.01
CA ARG A 3 6.25 41.71 -48.92
C ARG A 3 6.65 40.86 -47.70
N SER A 4 6.21 41.33 -46.54
CA SER A 4 6.18 40.64 -45.25
C SER A 4 5.24 39.43 -45.25
N SER A 5 5.59 38.40 -44.50
CA SER A 5 4.61 37.46 -43.93
C SER A 5 5.04 37.09 -42.52
N THR A 6 4.31 37.64 -41.56
CA THR A 6 4.26 37.26 -40.14
C THR A 6 3.64 35.88 -40.01
N GLN A 7 4.33 34.97 -39.31
CA GLN A 7 3.81 33.66 -38.94
C GLN A 7 3.20 33.78 -37.54
N ALA A 8 1.88 33.61 -37.46
CA ALA A 8 1.12 33.63 -36.22
C ALA A 8 1.23 32.27 -35.53
N ASP A 9 1.72 32.29 -34.30
CA ASP A 9 1.75 31.18 -33.36
C ASP A 9 0.31 30.85 -32.96
N SER A 10 -0.17 29.66 -33.33
CA SER A 10 -1.55 29.22 -33.11
C SER A 10 -1.58 28.25 -31.94
N GLY A 11 -2.31 28.63 -30.89
CA GLY A 11 -2.40 27.95 -29.61
C GLY A 11 -2.81 26.48 -29.70
N SER A 12 -2.06 25.66 -28.97
CA SER A 12 -2.35 24.24 -28.73
C SER A 12 -3.59 24.12 -27.84
N SER A 13 -4.71 23.74 -28.45
CA SER A 13 -5.99 23.43 -27.83
C SER A 13 -5.88 22.43 -26.66
N GLU A 14 -6.54 22.78 -25.55
CA GLU A 14 -6.56 22.13 -24.23
C GLU A 14 -7.40 20.85 -24.16
N ASP A 15 -7.85 20.30 -25.28
CA ASP A 15 -8.97 19.36 -25.29
C ASP A 15 -8.56 17.87 -25.41
N GLU A 16 -7.27 17.52 -25.49
CA GLU A 16 -6.82 16.11 -25.41
C GLU A 16 -6.78 15.51 -23.99
N ALA A 17 -6.98 16.33 -22.95
CA ALA A 17 -6.83 15.88 -21.56
C ALA A 17 -8.02 15.08 -21.00
N ALA A 18 -9.18 15.06 -21.67
CA ALA A 18 -10.43 14.54 -21.11
C ALA A 18 -10.78 13.07 -21.46
N SER A 19 -9.95 12.36 -22.22
CA SER A 19 -10.33 11.04 -22.78
C SER A 19 -9.60 9.82 -22.17
N GLU A 20 -8.73 10.01 -21.17
CA GLU A 20 -7.97 8.89 -20.57
C GLU A 20 -8.53 8.39 -19.22
N ALA A 21 -9.63 8.97 -18.71
CA ALA A 21 -10.27 8.52 -17.47
C ALA A 21 -11.22 7.33 -17.71
N HIS A 22 -10.68 6.16 -18.04
CA HIS A 22 -11.43 4.91 -17.92
C HIS A 22 -10.50 3.81 -17.42
N SER A 23 -10.71 3.44 -16.14
CA SER A 23 -10.32 2.18 -15.50
C SER A 23 -8.86 1.79 -15.70
N THR A 24 -8.01 2.17 -14.75
CA THR A 24 -6.68 1.58 -14.61
C THR A 24 -6.81 0.17 -14.04
N THR A 25 -7.14 -0.82 -14.88
CA THR A 25 -6.84 -2.21 -14.52
C THR A 25 -5.33 -2.31 -14.43
N SER A 26 -4.79 -2.56 -13.24
CA SER A 26 -3.37 -2.85 -13.08
C SER A 26 -3.04 -4.13 -13.85
N GLU A 27 -2.51 -4.00 -15.05
CA GLU A 27 -2.03 -5.12 -15.87
C GLU A 27 -0.68 -5.60 -15.31
N CYS A 28 -0.69 -6.26 -14.16
CA CYS A 28 0.30 -7.29 -13.90
C CYS A 28 -0.12 -8.51 -14.71
N ALA A 29 0.67 -8.87 -15.72
CA ALA A 29 0.41 -9.96 -16.64
C ALA A 29 -0.04 -11.22 -15.88
N SER A 30 -1.34 -11.51 -15.95
CA SER A 30 -1.91 -12.73 -15.41
C SER A 30 -1.30 -13.90 -16.19
N GLN A 31 -0.36 -14.62 -15.57
CA GLN A 31 0.25 -15.85 -16.12
C GLN A 31 -0.75 -17.04 -16.18
N LEU A 32 -2.05 -16.77 -16.05
CA LEU A 32 -3.10 -17.77 -15.97
C LEU A 32 -3.51 -18.37 -17.32
N SER A 33 -2.91 -17.98 -18.45
CA SER A 33 -3.20 -18.61 -19.74
C SER A 33 -2.22 -19.70 -20.17
N ALA A 34 -1.04 -19.82 -19.55
CA ALA A 34 -0.06 -20.84 -19.93
C ALA A 34 0.17 -21.90 -18.83
N ALA A 35 0.13 -21.51 -17.55
CA ALA A 35 0.38 -22.45 -16.46
C ALA A 35 -0.81 -23.36 -16.11
N ALA A 36 -2.02 -23.04 -16.59
CA ALA A 36 -3.23 -23.83 -16.31
C ALA A 36 -3.52 -24.95 -17.33
N GLU A 37 -2.63 -25.16 -18.30
CA GLU A 37 -2.78 -26.18 -19.35
C GLU A 37 -2.03 -27.50 -19.06
N GLU A 38 -1.03 -27.52 -18.18
CA GLU A 38 -0.24 -28.73 -17.89
C GLU A 38 -0.08 -28.94 -16.38
N GLY A 39 -0.73 -29.98 -15.84
CA GLY A 39 -0.58 -30.40 -14.44
C GLY A 39 -1.91 -30.76 -13.79
N LEU A 40 -2.57 -31.82 -14.26
CA LEU A 40 -3.78 -32.33 -13.59
C LEU A 40 -3.60 -33.82 -13.32
N GLY A 41 -3.13 -34.16 -12.11
CA GLY A 41 -3.21 -35.53 -11.61
C GLY A 41 -2.22 -36.00 -10.53
N GLY A 42 -1.25 -35.18 -10.09
CA GLY A 42 -0.22 -35.59 -9.10
C GLY A 42 -0.04 -34.69 -7.87
N ASP A 43 -0.79 -33.60 -7.76
CA ASP A 43 -0.35 -32.39 -7.04
C ASP A 43 -0.30 -32.47 -5.50
N ALA A 44 -1.26 -33.12 -4.83
CA ALA A 44 -1.38 -32.97 -3.37
C ALA A 44 -0.17 -33.54 -2.59
N VAL A 45 0.44 -34.63 -3.08
CA VAL A 45 1.62 -35.24 -2.44
C VAL A 45 2.89 -34.44 -2.74
N GLU A 46 2.99 -33.85 -3.93
CA GLU A 46 4.11 -32.98 -4.31
C GLU A 46 4.03 -31.61 -3.61
N GLU A 47 2.84 -31.03 -3.46
CA GLU A 47 2.60 -29.80 -2.68
C GLU A 47 2.93 -29.98 -1.20
N GLN A 48 2.54 -31.13 -0.61
CA GLN A 48 2.85 -31.45 0.78
C GLN A 48 4.37 -31.62 0.97
N GLY A 49 5.06 -32.33 0.07
CA GLY A 49 6.52 -32.44 0.11
C GLY A 49 7.24 -31.10 -0.04
N GLN A 50 6.78 -30.22 -0.94
CA GLN A 50 7.34 -28.87 -1.09
C GLN A 50 7.13 -28.00 0.16
N GLN A 51 6.01 -28.20 0.88
CA GLN A 51 5.73 -27.50 2.13
C GLN A 51 6.66 -27.98 3.25
N GLU A 52 6.90 -29.28 3.37
CA GLU A 52 7.85 -29.85 4.34
C GLU A 52 9.29 -29.37 4.09
N ASP A 53 9.74 -29.39 2.82
CA ASP A 53 11.05 -28.86 2.41
C ASP A 53 11.20 -27.36 2.73
N LEU A 54 10.13 -26.59 2.58
CA LEU A 54 10.10 -25.17 2.92
C LEU A 54 10.21 -24.99 4.44
N GLU A 55 9.45 -25.75 5.22
CA GLU A 55 9.53 -25.70 6.68
C GLU A 55 10.91 -26.09 7.20
N GLU A 56 11.57 -27.09 6.61
CA GLU A 56 12.95 -27.46 6.96
C GLU A 56 13.91 -26.29 6.72
N LYS A 57 13.85 -25.66 5.54
CA LYS A 57 14.66 -24.45 5.25
C LYS A 57 14.37 -23.31 6.21
N VAL A 58 13.11 -23.08 6.57
CA VAL A 58 12.73 -22.04 7.51
C VAL A 58 13.26 -22.36 8.92
N LYS A 59 13.30 -23.63 9.34
CA LYS A 59 13.96 -24.03 10.60
C LYS A 59 15.44 -23.64 10.59
N GLU A 60 16.15 -23.95 9.51
CA GLU A 60 17.57 -23.56 9.36
C GLU A 60 17.77 -22.05 9.44
N TYR A 61 16.88 -21.26 8.83
CA TYR A 61 16.93 -19.80 8.92
C TYR A 61 16.70 -19.33 10.36
N VAL A 62 15.74 -19.91 11.08
CA VAL A 62 15.46 -19.58 12.49
C VAL A 62 16.68 -19.88 13.38
N ASP A 63 17.33 -21.02 13.18
CA ASP A 63 18.55 -21.38 13.93
C ASP A 63 19.68 -20.36 13.70
N CYS A 64 19.81 -19.88 12.46
CA CYS A 64 20.80 -18.88 12.08
C CYS A 64 20.53 -17.47 12.65
N LEU A 65 19.33 -17.17 13.18
CA LEU A 65 19.02 -15.87 13.78
C LEU A 65 19.82 -15.57 15.05
N THR A 66 20.35 -16.60 15.71
CA THR A 66 21.16 -16.44 16.93
C THR A 66 22.66 -16.63 16.68
N ASP A 67 23.07 -16.73 15.42
CA ASP A 67 24.46 -16.94 15.04
C ASP A 67 25.36 -15.77 15.50
N LYS A 68 26.63 -16.07 15.79
CA LYS A 68 27.60 -15.05 16.23
C LYS A 68 27.89 -14.01 15.15
N SER A 69 27.85 -14.40 13.88
CA SER A 69 28.10 -13.52 12.73
C SER A 69 26.87 -12.69 12.38
N ALA A 70 27.01 -11.36 12.39
CA ALA A 70 25.94 -10.44 11.99
C ALA A 70 25.50 -10.66 10.53
N LYS A 71 26.44 -11.01 9.64
CA LYS A 71 26.12 -11.26 8.23
C LYS A 71 25.27 -12.52 8.06
N THR A 72 25.52 -13.55 8.87
CA THR A 72 24.71 -14.78 8.88
C THR A 72 23.29 -14.48 9.37
N ARG A 73 23.17 -13.73 10.47
CA ARG A 73 21.86 -13.29 10.98
C ARG A 73 21.08 -12.46 9.97
N GLN A 74 21.73 -11.50 9.29
CA GLN A 74 21.12 -10.69 8.24
C GLN A 74 20.64 -11.55 7.06
N GLY A 75 21.46 -12.48 6.59
CA GLY A 75 21.07 -13.41 5.52
C GLY A 75 19.87 -14.29 5.92
N ALA A 76 19.84 -14.75 7.17
CA ALA A 76 18.72 -15.51 7.70
C ALA A 76 17.43 -14.68 7.80
N LEU A 77 17.51 -13.44 8.30
CA LEU A 77 16.37 -12.53 8.37
C LEU A 77 15.81 -12.19 6.99
N GLU A 78 16.67 -11.96 6.00
CA GLU A 78 16.23 -11.69 4.62
C GLU A 78 15.56 -12.92 3.99
N SER A 79 16.15 -14.11 4.14
CA SER A 79 15.54 -15.36 3.66
C SER A 79 14.20 -15.63 4.33
N LEU A 80 14.10 -15.39 5.65
CA LEU A 80 12.86 -15.53 6.40
C LEU A 80 11.81 -14.51 5.92
N ARG A 81 12.19 -13.25 5.70
CA ARG A 81 11.30 -12.21 5.15
C ARG A 81 10.71 -12.65 3.80
N LEU A 82 11.55 -13.16 2.90
CA LEU A 82 11.11 -13.61 1.57
C LEU A 82 10.19 -14.84 1.66
N ALA A 83 10.52 -15.81 2.52
CA ALA A 83 9.70 -17.01 2.72
C ALA A 83 8.31 -16.65 3.29
N LEU A 84 8.26 -15.82 4.33
CA LEU A 84 7.02 -15.39 4.99
C LEU A 84 6.17 -14.45 4.12
N ALA A 85 6.79 -13.69 3.22
CA ALA A 85 6.05 -12.89 2.27
C ALA A 85 5.41 -13.74 1.17
N ALA A 86 6.05 -14.85 0.78
CA ALA A 86 5.63 -15.66 -0.36
C ALA A 86 4.65 -16.79 0.00
N ARG A 87 4.72 -17.34 1.22
CA ARG A 87 4.04 -18.57 1.62
C ARG A 87 3.49 -18.48 3.05
N LEU A 88 2.36 -19.14 3.28
CA LEU A 88 1.74 -19.27 4.59
C LEU A 88 2.33 -20.45 5.37
N LEU A 89 2.69 -20.20 6.64
CA LEU A 89 3.27 -21.18 7.56
C LEU A 89 2.60 -21.12 8.96
N PRO A 90 1.25 -21.15 9.06
CA PRO A 90 0.55 -20.81 10.30
C PRO A 90 0.92 -21.74 11.47
N ASP A 91 0.85 -23.06 11.29
CA ASP A 91 1.14 -24.03 12.36
C ASP A 91 2.60 -23.95 12.81
N PHE A 92 3.53 -23.92 11.84
CA PHE A 92 4.96 -23.78 12.08
C PHE A 92 5.29 -22.53 12.94
N LEU A 93 4.68 -21.40 12.61
CA LEU A 93 4.89 -20.13 13.31
C LEU A 93 4.24 -20.13 14.69
N LEU A 94 3.02 -20.67 14.83
CA LEU A 94 2.34 -20.77 16.10
C LEU A 94 3.13 -21.61 17.12
N GLU A 95 3.74 -22.70 16.67
CA GLU A 95 4.60 -23.56 17.51
C GLU A 95 5.90 -22.88 17.93
N ARG A 96 6.46 -22.01 17.08
CA ARG A 96 7.80 -21.41 17.28
C ARG A 96 7.77 -19.93 17.64
N ARG A 97 6.59 -19.36 17.91
CA ARG A 97 6.39 -17.93 18.17
C ARG A 97 7.34 -17.37 19.25
N LEU A 98 7.58 -18.13 20.32
CA LEU A 98 8.42 -17.70 21.44
C LEU A 98 9.91 -17.67 21.05
N THR A 99 10.38 -18.68 20.32
CA THR A 99 11.75 -18.73 19.80
C THR A 99 11.99 -17.61 18.80
N LEU A 100 11.03 -17.37 17.91
CA LEU A 100 11.08 -16.26 16.95
C LEU A 100 11.10 -14.91 17.66
N ALA A 101 10.24 -14.71 18.68
CA ALA A 101 10.20 -13.48 19.45
C ALA A 101 11.54 -13.21 20.16
N ASP A 102 12.11 -14.20 20.87
CA ASP A 102 13.40 -14.06 21.55
C ASP A 102 14.55 -13.76 20.57
N ALA A 103 14.54 -14.39 19.39
CA ALA A 103 15.54 -14.12 18.36
C ALA A 103 15.40 -12.69 17.79
N LEU A 104 14.19 -12.25 17.46
CA LEU A 104 13.92 -10.91 16.94
C LEU A 104 14.19 -9.83 17.99
N GLU A 105 13.86 -10.08 19.26
CA GLU A 105 14.22 -9.21 20.38
C GLU A 105 15.74 -8.96 20.40
N LYS A 106 16.55 -10.01 20.27
CA LYS A 106 18.02 -9.89 20.26
C LYS A 106 18.50 -9.11 19.05
N CYS A 107 17.96 -9.35 17.86
CA CYS A 107 18.30 -8.60 16.65
C CYS A 107 17.91 -7.12 16.76
N LEU A 108 16.77 -6.79 17.36
CA LEU A 108 16.33 -5.40 17.56
C LEU A 108 17.14 -4.69 18.65
N LYS A 109 17.43 -5.36 19.77
CA LYS A 109 18.18 -4.78 20.91
C LYS A 109 19.68 -4.66 20.65
N LYS A 110 20.30 -5.68 20.06
CA LYS A 110 21.76 -5.79 19.94
C LYS A 110 22.25 -5.62 18.50
N GLY A 111 21.41 -5.92 17.52
CA GLY A 111 21.73 -5.69 16.11
C GLY A 111 21.82 -4.20 15.78
N LYS A 112 22.30 -3.90 14.58
CA LYS A 112 22.44 -2.51 14.10
C LYS A 112 22.07 -2.42 12.63
N GLY A 113 21.63 -1.24 12.22
CA GLY A 113 21.51 -0.91 10.80
C GLY A 113 20.52 -1.82 10.07
N GLU A 114 21.03 -2.52 9.07
CA GLU A 114 20.29 -3.49 8.26
C GLU A 114 19.71 -4.65 9.06
N GLU A 115 20.39 -5.12 10.11
CA GLU A 115 19.88 -6.23 10.94
C GLU A 115 18.58 -5.83 11.66
N GLN A 116 18.53 -4.62 12.23
CA GLN A 116 17.32 -4.10 12.87
C GLN A 116 16.20 -3.85 11.85
N ALA A 117 16.56 -3.36 10.66
CA ALA A 117 15.60 -3.12 9.59
C ALA A 117 14.92 -4.42 9.14
N LEU A 118 15.71 -5.48 8.90
CA LEU A 118 15.20 -6.79 8.52
C LEU A 118 14.41 -7.45 9.66
N ALA A 119 14.87 -7.35 10.90
CA ALA A 119 14.14 -7.86 12.06
C ALA A 119 12.75 -7.21 12.21
N ALA A 120 12.66 -5.89 12.04
CA ALA A 120 11.37 -5.20 12.04
C ALA A 120 10.47 -5.64 10.87
N ALA A 121 11.02 -5.82 9.67
CA ALA A 121 10.26 -6.30 8.52
C ALA A 121 9.71 -7.72 8.74
N VAL A 122 10.52 -8.63 9.27
CA VAL A 122 10.10 -10.00 9.64
C VAL A 122 9.02 -9.96 10.72
N LEU A 123 9.16 -9.12 11.75
CA LEU A 123 8.16 -8.95 12.79
C LEU A 123 6.80 -8.57 12.20
N GLY A 124 6.75 -7.58 11.30
CA GLY A 124 5.51 -7.18 10.62
C GLY A 124 4.85 -8.34 9.87
N LEU A 125 5.63 -9.13 9.13
CA LEU A 125 5.13 -10.31 8.42
C LEU A 125 4.63 -11.41 9.37
N LEU A 126 5.30 -11.61 10.51
CA LEU A 126 4.86 -12.55 11.54
C LEU A 126 3.52 -12.11 12.15
N CYS A 127 3.31 -10.83 12.43
CA CYS A 127 2.00 -10.34 12.86
C CYS A 127 0.91 -10.67 11.82
N VAL A 128 1.18 -10.45 10.53
CA VAL A 128 0.23 -10.77 9.45
C VAL A 128 -0.09 -12.27 9.34
N GLN A 129 0.86 -13.15 9.63
CA GLN A 129 0.62 -14.60 9.56
C GLN A 129 0.04 -15.18 10.85
N LEU A 130 0.40 -14.65 12.02
CA LEU A 130 -0.16 -15.08 13.31
C LEU A 130 -1.60 -14.58 13.47
N GLY A 131 -1.92 -13.41 12.89
CA GLY A 131 -3.24 -12.82 12.90
C GLY A 131 -3.67 -12.26 14.26
N PRO A 132 -4.93 -11.79 14.34
CA PRO A 132 -5.53 -11.32 15.59
C PRO A 132 -5.76 -12.47 16.58
N GLY A 133 -5.87 -12.14 17.86
CA GLY A 133 -6.08 -13.09 18.93
C GLY A 133 -4.88 -13.23 19.86
N PRO A 134 -5.02 -13.99 20.95
CA PRO A 134 -4.14 -13.88 22.12
C PRO A 134 -2.67 -14.17 21.81
N LYS A 135 -2.40 -15.09 20.88
CA LYS A 135 -1.02 -15.44 20.50
C LYS A 135 -0.34 -14.37 19.64
N GLY A 136 -1.08 -13.76 18.72
CA GLY A 136 -0.57 -12.68 17.86
C GLY A 136 -0.41 -11.38 18.65
N GLU A 137 -1.39 -11.06 19.50
CA GLU A 137 -1.34 -9.94 20.44
C GLU A 137 -0.17 -10.06 21.41
N GLU A 138 0.00 -11.21 22.09
CA GLU A 138 1.13 -11.46 22.99
C GLU A 138 2.48 -11.29 22.27
N PHE A 139 2.59 -11.83 21.04
CA PHE A 139 3.80 -11.69 20.23
C PHE A 139 4.10 -10.22 19.92
N PHE A 140 3.13 -9.46 19.39
CA PHE A 140 3.32 -8.06 19.04
C PHE A 140 3.63 -7.21 20.27
N HIS A 141 2.84 -7.35 21.33
CA HIS A 141 2.98 -6.59 22.57
C HIS A 141 4.37 -6.79 23.22
N SER A 142 4.95 -8.00 23.13
CA SER A 142 6.29 -8.28 23.66
C SER A 142 7.42 -7.53 22.93
N LEU A 143 7.25 -7.20 21.65
CA LEU A 143 8.29 -6.58 20.81
C LEU A 143 8.00 -5.11 20.46
N GLN A 144 6.76 -4.66 20.59
CA GLN A 144 6.31 -3.29 20.31
C GLN A 144 7.15 -2.21 21.02
N PRO A 145 7.53 -2.34 22.32
CA PRO A 145 8.38 -1.34 22.97
C PRO A 145 9.75 -1.17 22.28
N LEU A 146 10.27 -2.22 21.65
CA LEU A 146 11.56 -2.18 20.94
C LEU A 146 11.42 -1.45 19.60
N LEU A 147 10.32 -1.68 18.88
CA LEU A 147 10.01 -0.92 17.66
C LEU A 147 9.91 0.57 17.97
N VAL A 148 9.18 0.93 19.03
CA VAL A 148 9.04 2.32 19.50
C VAL A 148 10.39 2.91 19.90
N SER A 149 11.21 2.15 20.65
CA SER A 149 12.54 2.59 21.06
C SER A 149 13.45 2.86 19.87
N VAL A 150 13.53 1.95 18.90
CA VAL A 150 14.37 2.12 17.70
C VAL A 150 13.87 3.26 16.83
N LEU A 151 12.55 3.37 16.63
CA LEU A 151 11.95 4.46 15.85
C LEU A 151 12.26 5.85 16.43
N SER A 152 12.21 5.96 17.76
CA SER A 152 12.41 7.21 18.50
C SER A 152 13.89 7.57 18.69
N ASP A 153 14.81 6.61 18.55
CA ASP A 153 16.25 6.83 18.65
C ASP A 153 16.78 7.54 17.39
N SER A 154 17.17 8.81 17.53
CA SER A 154 17.76 9.59 16.44
C SER A 154 19.14 9.08 15.99
N THR A 155 19.80 8.26 16.80
CA THR A 155 21.11 7.66 16.49
C THR A 155 21.00 6.33 15.74
N ALA A 156 19.83 5.69 15.78
CA ALA A 156 19.56 4.50 15.00
C ALA A 156 19.54 4.82 13.50
N SER A 157 19.90 3.82 12.68
CA SER A 157 19.94 4.00 11.22
C SER A 157 18.55 4.35 10.67
N LEU A 158 18.51 5.17 9.62
CA LEU A 158 17.25 5.58 9.00
C LEU A 158 16.47 4.39 8.41
N ALA A 159 17.18 3.37 7.89
CA ALA A 159 16.56 2.14 7.42
C ALA A 159 15.88 1.36 8.55
N ALA A 160 16.56 1.19 9.69
CA ALA A 160 15.98 0.54 10.87
C ALA A 160 14.73 1.27 11.35
N ARG A 161 14.80 2.60 11.48
CA ARG A 161 13.67 3.44 11.90
C ARG A 161 12.50 3.34 10.93
N LEU A 162 12.77 3.36 9.62
CA LEU A 162 11.76 3.25 8.58
C LEU A 162 11.01 1.93 8.70
N HIS A 163 11.72 0.80 8.76
CA HIS A 163 11.09 -0.51 8.89
C HIS A 163 10.41 -0.69 10.25
N CYS A 164 10.91 -0.09 11.33
CA CYS A 164 10.22 -0.07 12.62
C CYS A 164 8.89 0.71 12.55
N ALA A 165 8.83 1.83 11.82
CA ALA A 165 7.58 2.57 11.62
C ALA A 165 6.55 1.72 10.85
N SER A 166 6.96 1.08 9.75
CA SER A 166 6.10 0.18 8.98
C SER A 166 5.63 -1.02 9.80
N ALA A 167 6.53 -1.65 10.56
CA ALA A 167 6.20 -2.80 11.40
C ALA A 167 5.30 -2.43 12.57
N LEU A 168 5.49 -1.24 13.16
CA LEU A 168 4.64 -0.72 14.24
C LEU A 168 3.21 -0.49 13.72
N GLY A 169 3.07 0.16 12.56
CA GLY A 169 1.75 0.38 11.94
C GLY A 169 1.06 -0.92 11.54
N LEU A 170 1.77 -1.83 10.85
CA LEU A 170 1.18 -3.08 10.39
C LEU A 170 0.86 -4.04 11.56
N GLY A 171 1.76 -4.15 12.53
CA GLY A 171 1.55 -4.97 13.71
C GLY A 171 0.41 -4.45 14.58
N CYS A 172 0.32 -3.13 14.80
CA CYS A 172 -0.78 -2.52 15.53
C CYS A 172 -2.12 -2.66 14.79
N TYR A 173 -2.12 -2.55 13.45
CA TYR A 173 -3.32 -2.79 12.66
C TYR A 173 -3.88 -4.21 12.81
N VAL A 174 -3.00 -5.21 12.92
CA VAL A 174 -3.40 -6.62 12.99
C VAL A 174 -3.63 -7.11 14.42
N ALA A 175 -2.84 -6.66 15.37
CA ALA A 175 -2.66 -7.31 16.67
C ALA A 175 -2.66 -6.33 17.86
N ALA A 176 -3.21 -5.11 17.71
CA ALA A 176 -3.48 -4.26 18.86
C ALA A 176 -4.56 -4.90 19.75
N ALA A 177 -4.29 -4.99 21.06
CA ALA A 177 -5.20 -5.59 22.02
C ALA A 177 -6.33 -4.63 22.43
N ASP A 178 -6.03 -3.32 22.46
CA ASP A 178 -6.97 -2.29 22.86
C ASP A 178 -6.72 -0.93 22.16
N ILE A 179 -7.58 0.04 22.49
CA ILE A 179 -7.55 1.39 21.92
C ILE A 179 -6.35 2.19 22.46
N GLU A 180 -5.86 1.91 23.68
CA GLU A 180 -4.72 2.62 24.27
C GLU A 180 -3.43 2.29 23.52
N ASP A 181 -3.24 1.03 23.13
CA ASP A 181 -2.15 0.57 22.28
C ASP A 181 -2.18 1.25 20.90
N LEU A 182 -3.37 1.36 20.29
CA LEU A 182 -3.57 2.04 19.01
C LEU A 182 -3.20 3.53 19.09
N VAL A 183 -3.73 4.24 20.08
CA VAL A 183 -3.48 5.67 20.29
C VAL A 183 -2.00 5.93 20.61
N SER A 184 -1.35 5.04 21.35
CA SER A 184 0.08 5.12 21.64
C SER A 184 0.93 4.97 20.37
N CYS A 185 0.58 4.03 19.49
CA CYS A 185 1.23 3.86 18.20
C CYS A 185 1.02 5.06 17.27
N LEU A 186 -0.22 5.57 17.19
CA LEU A 186 -0.55 6.79 16.44
C LEU A 186 0.30 7.97 16.91
N THR A 187 0.38 8.20 18.22
CA THR A 187 1.16 9.29 18.81
C THR A 187 2.65 9.14 18.51
N CYS A 188 3.19 7.91 18.60
CA CYS A 188 4.58 7.63 18.28
C CYS A 188 4.90 7.94 16.82
N LEU A 189 4.12 7.41 15.87
CA LEU A 189 4.30 7.64 14.43
C LEU A 189 4.14 9.12 14.06
N GLU A 190 3.14 9.79 14.63
CA GLU A 190 2.89 11.21 14.43
C GLU A 190 4.05 12.10 14.86
N SER A 191 4.73 11.73 15.96
CA SER A 191 5.89 12.47 16.47
C SER A 191 7.07 12.51 15.49
N VAL A 192 7.16 11.50 14.60
CA VAL A 192 8.24 11.36 13.62
C VAL A 192 8.11 12.43 12.53
N PHE A 193 6.90 12.64 12.00
CA PHE A 193 6.68 13.58 10.89
C PHE A 193 6.17 14.96 11.32
N SER A 194 5.65 15.11 12.55
CA SER A 194 5.14 16.38 13.06
C SER A 194 6.14 17.54 12.99
N ARG A 195 7.44 17.28 13.23
CA ARG A 195 8.48 18.32 13.14
C ARG A 195 8.64 18.86 11.72
N SER A 196 8.43 18.02 10.71
CA SER A 196 8.47 18.40 9.29
C SER A 196 7.20 19.11 8.82
N CYS A 197 6.16 19.16 9.65
CA CYS A 197 4.90 19.85 9.39
C CYS A 197 4.76 21.14 10.23
N SER A 198 5.88 21.81 10.54
CA SER A 198 5.90 23.03 11.35
C SER A 198 6.15 24.30 10.51
N GLY A 199 5.10 25.10 10.32
CA GLY A 199 5.09 26.56 10.04
C GLY A 199 5.65 27.09 8.70
N ARG A 200 4.78 27.78 7.94
CA ARG A 200 5.06 28.49 6.65
C ARG A 200 6.13 29.60 6.67
N GLY A 201 6.78 29.90 7.81
CA GLY A 201 7.66 31.07 7.96
C GLY A 201 9.16 30.83 7.83
N SER A 202 9.61 29.57 7.91
CA SER A 202 11.02 29.17 7.83
C SER A 202 11.05 27.64 7.97
N SER A 203 10.46 26.91 7.02
CA SER A 203 10.54 25.46 7.09
C SER A 203 12.00 25.05 6.85
N PRO A 204 12.68 24.42 7.83
CA PRO A 204 14.00 23.87 7.55
C PRO A 204 13.83 22.87 6.40
N VAL A 205 14.67 22.99 5.37
CA VAL A 205 14.71 22.05 4.26
C VAL A 205 14.87 20.65 4.86
N VAL A 206 13.86 19.81 4.75
CA VAL A 206 13.89 18.47 5.30
C VAL A 206 14.97 17.69 4.55
N PRO A 207 16.03 17.22 5.24
CA PRO A 207 17.13 16.51 4.61
C PRO A 207 16.60 15.35 3.74
N THR A 208 17.13 15.21 2.52
CA THR A 208 16.72 14.17 1.57
C THR A 208 16.78 12.77 2.18
N SER A 209 17.75 12.54 3.08
CA SER A 209 17.91 11.27 3.80
C SER A 209 16.72 10.92 4.72
N LEU A 210 16.04 11.91 5.30
CA LEU A 210 14.90 11.69 6.21
C LEU A 210 13.57 11.43 5.49
N GLN A 211 13.48 11.75 4.20
CA GLN A 211 12.24 11.70 3.42
C GLN A 211 11.60 10.31 3.41
N GLY A 212 12.41 9.24 3.34
CA GLY A 212 11.93 7.86 3.37
C GLY A 212 11.29 7.48 4.71
N LEU A 213 11.92 7.87 5.82
CA LEU A 213 11.39 7.65 7.16
C LEU A 213 10.06 8.39 7.38
N LEU A 214 9.98 9.65 6.95
CA LEU A 214 8.75 10.45 7.05
C LEU A 214 7.62 9.82 6.24
N CYS A 215 7.92 9.33 5.04
CA CYS A 215 6.95 8.65 4.18
C CYS A 215 6.40 7.40 4.87
N ALA A 216 7.28 6.52 5.38
CA ALA A 216 6.86 5.30 6.05
C ALA A 216 6.06 5.58 7.33
N ALA A 217 6.48 6.55 8.15
CA ALA A 217 5.76 6.93 9.36
C ALA A 217 4.37 7.50 9.05
N LEU A 218 4.25 8.35 8.01
CA LEU A 218 2.96 8.91 7.59
C LEU A 218 2.03 7.83 7.03
N GLN A 219 2.55 6.91 6.21
CA GLN A 219 1.76 5.81 5.66
C GLN A 219 1.31 4.81 6.73
N ALA A 220 2.19 4.48 7.68
CA ALA A 220 1.85 3.65 8.84
C ALA A 220 0.82 4.34 9.75
N TRP A 221 0.95 5.64 9.96
CA TRP A 221 -0.03 6.42 10.71
C TRP A 221 -1.40 6.44 10.00
N ALA A 222 -1.41 6.70 8.70
CA ALA A 222 -2.62 6.64 7.87
C ALA A 222 -3.27 5.26 7.89
N LEU A 223 -2.50 4.16 7.90
CA LEU A 223 -3.04 2.81 8.08
C LEU A 223 -3.80 2.68 9.40
N LEU A 224 -3.22 3.14 10.51
CA LEU A 224 -3.86 3.06 11.82
C LEU A 224 -5.12 3.93 11.94
N LEU A 225 -5.19 5.04 11.20
CA LEU A 225 -6.41 5.84 11.14
C LEU A 225 -7.61 5.07 10.56
N THR A 226 -7.37 4.09 9.67
CA THR A 226 -8.45 3.30 9.04
C THR A 226 -9.21 2.41 10.03
N ILE A 227 -8.65 2.16 11.21
CA ILE A 227 -9.27 1.38 12.30
C ILE A 227 -9.45 2.24 13.57
N CYS A 228 -9.20 3.54 13.50
CA CYS A 228 -9.30 4.43 14.64
C CYS A 228 -10.77 4.74 14.95
N PRO A 229 -11.22 4.62 16.22
CA PRO A 229 -12.59 4.95 16.57
C PRO A 229 -12.95 6.39 16.22
N SER A 230 -14.19 6.60 15.75
CA SER A 230 -14.73 7.92 15.35
C SER A 230 -14.54 9.01 16.43
N THR A 231 -14.60 8.63 17.71
CA THR A 231 -14.41 9.52 18.85
C THR A 231 -13.01 10.17 18.93
N HIS A 232 -12.00 9.58 18.30
CA HIS A 232 -10.63 10.11 18.27
C HIS A 232 -10.29 10.85 16.97
N ILE A 233 -11.08 10.67 15.91
CA ILE A 233 -10.80 11.24 14.59
C ILE A 233 -10.96 12.77 14.57
N GLY A 234 -12.01 13.33 15.18
CA GLY A 234 -12.23 14.78 15.22
C GLY A 234 -11.02 15.59 15.69
N PRO A 235 -10.47 15.30 16.89
CA PRO A 235 -9.25 15.96 17.38
C PRO A 235 -8.01 15.76 16.50
N ILE A 236 -7.95 14.67 15.73
CA ILE A 236 -6.87 14.43 14.77
C ILE A 236 -7.04 15.31 13.53
N LEU A 237 -8.26 15.41 13.00
CA LEU A 237 -8.59 16.26 11.85
C LEU A 237 -8.22 17.72 12.13
N ASP A 238 -8.70 18.28 13.25
CA ASP A 238 -8.43 19.66 13.67
C ASP A 238 -6.93 19.94 13.77
N ARG A 239 -6.16 18.97 14.25
CA ARG A 239 -4.72 19.11 14.46
C ARG A 239 -3.92 18.95 13.17
N GLN A 240 -4.31 18.03 12.28
CA GLN A 240 -3.45 17.55 11.20
C GLN A 240 -3.82 18.10 9.81
N LEU A 241 -5.09 18.37 9.53
CA LEU A 241 -5.50 18.95 8.24
C LEU A 241 -4.79 20.27 7.92
N PRO A 242 -4.57 21.20 8.88
CA PRO A 242 -3.80 22.43 8.60
C PRO A 242 -2.29 22.21 8.39
N ARG A 243 -1.76 21.05 8.80
CA ARG A 243 -0.31 20.79 8.87
C ARG A 243 0.19 19.94 7.70
N LEU A 244 -0.56 18.92 7.31
CA LEU A 244 -0.19 17.99 6.24
C LEU A 244 0.06 18.65 4.86
N PRO A 245 -0.66 19.73 4.46
CA PRO A 245 -0.37 20.42 3.20
C PRO A 245 1.08 20.90 3.08
N GLN A 246 1.77 21.17 4.20
CA GLN A 246 3.19 21.55 4.17
C GLN A 246 4.08 20.46 3.57
N LEU A 247 3.71 19.18 3.71
CA LEU A 247 4.44 18.05 3.13
C LEU A 247 4.26 17.95 1.60
N LEU A 248 3.21 18.58 1.04
CA LEU A 248 3.00 18.66 -0.42
C LEU A 248 4.08 19.48 -1.13
N SER A 249 4.81 20.31 -0.38
CA SER A 249 5.95 21.11 -0.89
C SER A 249 7.31 20.41 -0.73
N SER A 250 7.35 19.17 -0.22
CA SER A 250 8.60 18.40 -0.09
C SER A 250 9.30 18.22 -1.45
N GLU A 251 10.62 18.03 -1.46
CA GLU A 251 11.38 17.64 -2.67
C GLU A 251 11.11 16.19 -3.09
N SER A 252 10.76 15.32 -2.14
CA SER A 252 10.50 13.89 -2.38
C SER A 252 9.12 13.66 -2.98
N VAL A 253 9.09 13.03 -4.16
CA VAL A 253 7.84 12.63 -4.84
C VAL A 253 7.02 11.69 -3.96
N ASN A 254 7.69 10.72 -3.31
CA ASN A 254 7.01 9.73 -2.46
C ASN A 254 6.37 10.39 -1.24
N LEU A 255 7.05 11.34 -0.60
CA LEU A 255 6.47 12.03 0.57
C LEU A 255 5.29 12.92 0.17
N ARG A 256 5.39 13.63 -0.96
CA ARG A 256 4.25 14.42 -1.49
C ARG A 256 3.05 13.51 -1.75
N MET A 257 3.26 12.38 -2.42
CA MET A 257 2.20 11.42 -2.70
C MET A 257 1.58 10.87 -1.43
N ALA A 258 2.39 10.42 -0.45
CA ALA A 258 1.90 9.93 0.83
C ALA A 258 1.08 10.99 1.57
N ALA A 259 1.50 12.26 1.54
CA ALA A 259 0.75 13.37 2.11
C ALA A 259 -0.59 13.60 1.40
N GLY A 260 -0.62 13.63 0.07
CA GLY A 260 -1.86 13.75 -0.70
C GLY A 260 -2.85 12.62 -0.44
N GLU A 261 -2.38 11.37 -0.44
CA GLU A 261 -3.20 10.19 -0.13
C GLU A 261 -3.72 10.24 1.31
N THR A 262 -2.91 10.70 2.26
CA THR A 262 -3.33 10.84 3.67
C THR A 262 -4.34 11.96 3.86
N ILE A 263 -4.20 13.08 3.14
CA ILE A 263 -5.20 14.16 3.15
C ILE A 263 -6.52 13.64 2.59
N ALA A 264 -6.50 12.89 1.49
CA ALA A 264 -7.71 12.28 0.94
C ALA A 264 -8.38 11.32 1.94
N LEU A 265 -7.59 10.47 2.62
CA LEU A 265 -8.10 9.61 3.70
C LEU A 265 -8.74 10.43 4.83
N LEU A 266 -8.14 11.54 5.26
CA LEU A 266 -8.73 12.39 6.30
C LEU A 266 -10.04 13.04 5.85
N PHE A 267 -10.14 13.45 4.58
CA PHE A 267 -11.40 13.94 4.01
C PHE A 267 -12.48 12.84 3.94
N GLU A 268 -12.10 11.60 3.63
CA GLU A 268 -12.99 10.43 3.69
C GLU A 268 -13.53 10.23 5.10
N LEU A 269 -12.63 10.13 6.09
CA LEU A 269 -13.01 9.94 7.48
C LEU A 269 -13.83 11.11 8.04
N ALA A 270 -13.54 12.35 7.62
CA ALA A 270 -14.31 13.52 8.04
C ALA A 270 -15.75 13.48 7.49
N ARG A 271 -15.92 13.11 6.22
CA ARG A 271 -17.24 12.97 5.58
C ARG A 271 -18.06 11.80 6.13
N ASP A 272 -17.38 10.73 6.56
CA ASP A 272 -18.03 9.61 7.25
C ASP A 272 -18.56 10.01 8.64
N LEU A 273 -17.94 11.01 9.29
CA LEU A 273 -18.41 11.56 10.57
C LEU A 273 -19.50 12.63 10.39
N GLU A 274 -19.32 13.51 9.41
CA GLU A 274 -20.19 14.64 9.11
C GLU A 274 -20.31 14.79 7.59
N GLU A 275 -21.45 14.41 7.02
CA GLU A 275 -21.69 14.41 5.57
C GLU A 275 -21.46 15.80 4.95
N ASP A 276 -21.84 16.86 5.67
CA ASP A 276 -21.67 18.26 5.28
C ASP A 276 -20.31 18.86 5.70
N PHE A 277 -19.29 18.02 5.92
CA PHE A 277 -17.96 18.49 6.34
C PHE A 277 -17.39 19.55 5.39
N VAL A 278 -17.06 20.72 5.94
CA VAL A 278 -16.41 21.83 5.21
C VAL A 278 -15.07 22.14 5.87
N TYR A 279 -14.00 22.10 5.08
CA TYR A 279 -12.68 22.53 5.52
C TYR A 279 -12.41 23.98 5.06
N GLU A 280 -12.07 24.86 6.00
CA GLU A 280 -11.92 26.31 5.76
C GLU A 280 -10.93 26.64 4.63
N ASP A 281 -9.78 25.95 4.58
CA ASP A 281 -8.70 26.19 3.62
C ASP A 281 -8.79 25.30 2.35
N THR A 282 -9.98 24.77 2.02
CA THR A 282 -10.16 23.87 0.87
C THR A 282 -9.70 24.49 -0.45
N GLU A 283 -10.00 25.76 -0.71
CA GLU A 283 -9.59 26.42 -1.96
C GLU A 283 -8.06 26.50 -2.13
N ALA A 284 -7.37 26.86 -1.05
CA ALA A 284 -5.91 26.94 -1.03
C ALA A 284 -5.29 25.55 -1.23
N LEU A 285 -5.82 24.53 -0.55
CA LEU A 285 -5.40 23.14 -0.71
C LEU A 285 -5.62 22.66 -2.16
N CYS A 286 -6.79 22.88 -2.73
CA CYS A 286 -7.08 22.47 -4.11
C CYS A 286 -6.17 23.17 -5.13
N SER A 287 -5.77 24.42 -4.89
CA SER A 287 -4.77 25.11 -5.72
C SER A 287 -3.39 24.43 -5.68
N GLU A 288 -2.94 24.00 -4.50
CA GLU A 288 -1.69 23.25 -4.34
C GLU A 288 -1.77 21.87 -5.03
N LEU A 289 -2.88 21.15 -4.83
CA LEU A 289 -3.13 19.84 -5.47
C LEU A 289 -3.20 19.93 -7.00
N ARG A 290 -3.87 20.96 -7.55
CA ARG A 290 -3.92 21.22 -9.01
C ARG A 290 -2.54 21.43 -9.61
N THR A 291 -1.67 22.16 -8.91
CA THR A 291 -0.29 22.38 -9.34
C THR A 291 0.49 21.06 -9.42
N LEU A 292 0.30 20.15 -8.46
CA LEU A 292 0.95 18.84 -8.45
C LEU A 292 0.36 17.86 -9.48
N ALA A 293 -0.95 17.96 -9.75
CA ALA A 293 -1.68 17.18 -10.75
C ALA A 293 -1.29 17.51 -12.21
N THR A 294 -0.79 18.72 -12.44
CA THR A 294 -0.36 19.24 -13.75
C THR A 294 1.16 19.39 -13.88
N ASP A 295 1.91 18.95 -12.86
CA ASP A 295 3.36 19.15 -12.76
C ASP A 295 4.13 18.74 -14.03
N SER A 296 4.85 19.70 -14.59
CA SER A 296 5.62 19.59 -15.83
C SER A 296 7.13 19.66 -15.61
N ASN A 297 7.59 19.69 -14.36
CA ASN A 297 8.99 19.85 -13.98
C ASN A 297 9.92 18.78 -14.59
N LYS A 298 10.58 19.14 -15.70
CA LYS A 298 11.37 18.20 -16.52
C LYS A 298 12.61 17.62 -15.83
N TYR A 299 13.09 18.25 -14.76
CA TYR A 299 14.23 17.76 -13.97
C TYR A 299 13.93 16.48 -13.16
N ARG A 300 12.65 16.14 -12.95
CA ARG A 300 12.22 14.90 -12.27
C ARG A 300 12.27 13.69 -13.23
N ALA A 301 12.23 12.46 -12.72
CA ALA A 301 12.09 11.30 -13.60
C ALA A 301 10.72 11.26 -14.30
N LYS A 302 10.65 10.74 -15.54
CA LYS A 302 9.40 10.66 -16.30
C LYS A 302 8.37 9.76 -15.60
N ALA A 303 8.82 8.64 -15.04
CA ALA A 303 7.97 7.71 -14.29
C ALA A 303 7.38 8.38 -13.04
N ASP A 304 8.21 9.07 -12.26
CA ASP A 304 7.78 9.77 -11.05
C ASP A 304 6.75 10.87 -11.34
N ARG A 305 6.98 11.68 -12.39
CA ARG A 305 5.98 12.68 -12.81
C ARG A 305 4.65 12.04 -13.20
N ARG A 306 4.68 10.93 -13.94
CA ARG A 306 3.46 10.23 -14.36
C ARG A 306 2.69 9.72 -13.15
N ARG A 307 3.39 9.06 -12.21
CA ARG A 307 2.81 8.53 -10.99
C ARG A 307 2.23 9.65 -10.11
N GLN A 308 3.02 10.70 -9.86
CA GLN A 308 2.57 11.87 -9.09
C GLN A 308 1.30 12.48 -9.68
N ARG A 309 1.28 12.80 -10.98
CA ARG A 309 0.10 13.41 -11.60
C ARG A 309 -1.13 12.52 -11.52
N SER A 310 -0.97 11.21 -11.72
CA SER A 310 -2.06 10.25 -11.57
C SER A 310 -2.65 10.31 -10.15
N THR A 311 -1.80 10.24 -9.13
CA THR A 311 -2.24 10.30 -7.73
C THR A 311 -2.91 11.63 -7.40
N PHE A 312 -2.30 12.76 -7.78
CA PHE A 312 -2.87 14.07 -7.43
C PHE A 312 -4.13 14.43 -8.21
N ARG A 313 -4.36 13.86 -9.40
CA ARG A 313 -5.67 13.98 -10.07
C ARG A 313 -6.76 13.26 -9.28
N ALA A 314 -6.49 12.03 -8.83
CA ALA A 314 -7.44 11.27 -8.01
C ALA A 314 -7.69 11.96 -6.65
N VAL A 315 -6.64 12.43 -5.98
CA VAL A 315 -6.76 13.18 -4.71
C VAL A 315 -7.55 14.47 -4.92
N LEU A 316 -7.22 15.27 -5.94
CA LEU A 316 -7.94 16.52 -6.22
C LEU A 316 -9.42 16.27 -6.50
N HIS A 317 -9.72 15.29 -7.37
CA HIS A 317 -11.10 14.91 -7.70
C HIS A 317 -11.89 14.53 -6.44
N PHE A 318 -11.29 13.73 -5.57
CA PHE A 318 -11.93 13.32 -4.31
C PHE A 318 -12.13 14.49 -3.34
N VAL A 319 -11.14 15.37 -3.19
CA VAL A 319 -11.23 16.53 -2.29
C VAL A 319 -12.29 17.51 -2.79
N GLU A 320 -12.37 17.80 -4.09
CA GLU A 320 -13.35 18.73 -4.68
C GLU A 320 -14.77 18.13 -4.77
N GLY A 321 -14.91 16.86 -5.15
CA GLY A 321 -16.21 16.26 -5.52
C GLY A 321 -16.70 15.10 -4.66
N GLY A 322 -15.89 14.56 -3.75
CA GLY A 322 -16.27 13.43 -2.89
C GLY A 322 -16.24 12.05 -3.55
N GLU A 323 -16.05 11.97 -4.86
CA GLU A 323 -16.06 10.70 -5.58
C GLU A 323 -14.67 10.04 -5.61
N CYS A 324 -14.59 8.82 -5.09
CA CYS A 324 -13.41 7.97 -5.16
C CYS A 324 -13.49 7.05 -6.40
N GLU A 325 -12.43 7.01 -7.21
CA GLU A 325 -12.34 6.06 -8.31
C GLU A 325 -12.10 4.63 -7.79
N GLU A 326 -12.96 3.70 -8.21
CA GLU A 326 -12.83 2.27 -7.95
C GLU A 326 -11.67 1.66 -8.76
N GLU A 327 -10.74 1.00 -8.07
CA GLU A 327 -9.69 0.18 -8.67
C GLU A 327 -10.01 -1.30 -8.49
N THR A 328 -9.89 -2.10 -9.55
CA THR A 328 -10.15 -3.55 -9.51
C THR A 328 -8.83 -4.33 -9.56
N ILE A 329 -8.58 -5.18 -8.58
CA ILE A 329 -7.43 -6.09 -8.52
C ILE A 329 -7.94 -7.51 -8.71
N ARG A 330 -7.53 -8.16 -9.81
CA ARG A 330 -7.91 -9.54 -10.10
C ARG A 330 -6.84 -10.50 -9.59
N PHE A 331 -7.25 -11.52 -8.85
CA PHE A 331 -6.35 -12.54 -8.32
C PHE A 331 -7.04 -13.91 -8.39
N GLY A 332 -6.39 -14.90 -9.00
CA GLY A 332 -7.02 -16.19 -9.26
C GLY A 332 -8.34 -16.05 -10.04
N LEU A 333 -9.43 -16.49 -9.42
CA LEU A 333 -10.81 -16.41 -9.96
C LEU A 333 -11.62 -15.25 -9.36
N GLU A 334 -11.03 -14.49 -8.43
CA GLU A 334 -11.71 -13.48 -7.64
C GLU A 334 -11.22 -12.08 -8.00
N VAL A 335 -12.00 -11.07 -7.59
CA VAL A 335 -11.69 -9.65 -7.80
C VAL A 335 -11.85 -8.92 -6.49
N LEU A 336 -10.83 -8.17 -6.09
CA LEU A 336 -10.87 -7.21 -5.01
C LEU A 336 -11.18 -5.84 -5.61
N TYR A 337 -12.27 -5.25 -5.13
CA TYR A 337 -12.61 -3.86 -5.39
C TYR A 337 -11.97 -2.97 -4.33
N VAL A 338 -11.29 -1.91 -4.77
CA VAL A 338 -10.70 -0.89 -3.91
C VAL A 338 -11.37 0.43 -4.26
N ASP A 339 -12.41 0.73 -3.49
CA ASP A 339 -13.39 1.81 -3.71
C ASP A 339 -13.25 2.98 -2.74
N SER A 340 -12.38 2.86 -1.73
CA SER A 340 -12.13 3.92 -0.73
C SER A 340 -10.63 4.16 -0.50
N TRP A 341 -10.26 5.33 0.01
CA TRP A 341 -8.90 5.67 0.43
C TRP A 341 -8.45 4.85 1.64
N ALA A 342 -9.34 4.55 2.58
CA ALA A 342 -9.04 3.63 3.68
C ALA A 342 -8.66 2.25 3.13
N ARG A 343 -9.51 1.69 2.26
CA ARG A 343 -9.28 0.38 1.62
C ARG A 343 -8.02 0.37 0.76
N ARG A 344 -7.75 1.46 0.02
CA ARG A 344 -6.53 1.64 -0.77
C ARG A 344 -5.28 1.69 0.12
N ARG A 345 -5.34 2.37 1.27
CA ARG A 345 -4.22 2.45 2.21
C ARG A 345 -3.90 1.10 2.84
N VAL A 346 -4.93 0.37 3.26
CA VAL A 346 -4.82 -0.99 3.80
C VAL A 346 -4.20 -1.92 2.75
N TYR A 347 -4.74 -1.96 1.53
CA TYR A 347 -4.18 -2.77 0.44
C TYR A 347 -2.71 -2.45 0.16
N ALA A 348 -2.36 -1.18 0.10
CA ALA A 348 -0.99 -0.77 -0.16
C ALA A 348 -0.04 -1.15 1.00
N ALA A 349 -0.46 -1.09 2.26
CA ALA A 349 0.37 -1.53 3.39
C ALA A 349 0.68 -3.04 3.33
N PHE A 350 -0.33 -3.87 3.03
CA PHE A 350 -0.11 -5.31 2.83
C PHE A 350 0.73 -5.60 1.58
N LYS A 351 0.52 -4.87 0.49
CA LYS A 351 1.32 -5.00 -0.73
C LYS A 351 2.79 -4.62 -0.51
N ASP A 352 3.05 -3.58 0.28
CA ASP A 352 4.42 -3.15 0.62
C ASP A 352 5.14 -4.19 1.49
N ALA A 353 4.42 -4.87 2.39
CA ALA A 353 4.97 -5.93 3.23
C ALA A 353 5.16 -7.27 2.49
N LEU A 354 4.16 -7.71 1.72
CA LEU A 354 4.10 -9.03 1.09
C LEU A 354 4.70 -9.06 -0.33
N GLY A 355 4.82 -7.90 -0.99
CA GLY A 355 5.36 -7.80 -2.33
C GLY A 355 4.67 -8.72 -3.33
N SER A 356 5.45 -9.63 -3.95
CA SER A 356 4.95 -10.59 -4.93
C SER A 356 3.98 -11.63 -4.34
N GLY A 357 4.03 -11.88 -3.03
CA GLY A 357 3.13 -12.83 -2.37
C GLY A 357 1.73 -12.29 -2.10
N MET A 358 1.46 -11.00 -2.33
CA MET A 358 0.14 -10.40 -2.07
C MET A 358 -1.03 -11.20 -2.68
N HIS A 359 -0.88 -11.70 -3.91
CA HIS A 359 -1.93 -12.50 -4.56
C HIS A 359 -2.17 -13.83 -3.83
N HIS A 360 -1.10 -14.51 -3.43
CA HIS A 360 -1.20 -15.76 -2.69
C HIS A 360 -1.90 -15.56 -1.34
N HIS A 361 -1.58 -14.47 -0.63
CA HIS A 361 -2.24 -14.16 0.64
C HIS A 361 -3.70 -13.71 0.47
N LEU A 362 -4.07 -12.97 -0.59
CA LEU A 362 -5.49 -12.67 -0.87
C LEU A 362 -6.32 -13.94 -1.11
N GLN A 363 -5.72 -14.98 -1.70
CA GLN A 363 -6.40 -16.25 -1.96
C GLN A 363 -6.50 -17.12 -0.71
N ASN A 364 -5.43 -17.20 0.09
CA ASN A 364 -5.25 -18.27 1.06
C ASN A 364 -5.10 -17.82 2.51
N ASN A 365 -4.89 -16.51 2.78
CA ASN A 365 -4.73 -16.02 4.15
C ASN A 365 -6.08 -15.56 4.71
N GLU A 366 -6.61 -16.29 5.69
CA GLU A 366 -7.89 -15.99 6.36
C GLU A 366 -7.93 -14.54 6.87
N LEU A 367 -6.83 -14.03 7.45
CA LEU A 367 -6.75 -12.64 7.92
C LEU A 367 -7.03 -11.63 6.80
N LEU A 368 -6.34 -11.75 5.66
CA LEU A 368 -6.52 -10.81 4.56
C LEU A 368 -7.90 -10.95 3.93
N ARG A 369 -8.42 -12.18 3.87
CA ARG A 369 -9.77 -12.42 3.36
C ARG A 369 -10.82 -11.76 4.23
N ASP A 370 -10.66 -11.78 5.55
CA ASP A 370 -11.55 -11.07 6.48
C ASP A 370 -11.41 -9.55 6.34
N ILE A 371 -10.18 -9.03 6.34
CA ILE A 371 -9.89 -7.58 6.18
C ILE A 371 -10.52 -7.03 4.91
N PHE A 372 -10.44 -7.77 3.80
CA PHE A 372 -10.99 -7.34 2.52
C PHE A 372 -12.40 -7.87 2.23
N GLY A 373 -13.03 -8.60 3.17
CA GLY A 373 -14.38 -9.13 2.98
C GLY A 373 -14.52 -10.06 1.77
N LEU A 374 -13.50 -10.87 1.48
CA LEU A 374 -13.47 -11.81 0.36
C LEU A 374 -14.23 -13.13 0.66
N GLY A 375 -14.67 -13.32 1.91
CA GLY A 375 -15.28 -14.57 2.37
C GLY A 375 -14.24 -15.67 2.63
N PRO A 376 -14.66 -16.92 2.91
CA PRO A 376 -13.75 -18.01 3.25
C PRO A 376 -12.80 -18.37 2.10
N VAL A 377 -11.66 -18.99 2.42
CA VAL A 377 -10.70 -19.48 1.42
C VAL A 377 -11.41 -20.44 0.46
N LEU A 378 -11.21 -20.21 -0.84
CA LEU A 378 -11.81 -21.05 -1.87
C LEU A 378 -11.10 -22.40 -1.94
N VAL A 379 -11.76 -23.45 -1.44
CA VAL A 379 -11.33 -24.84 -1.63
C VAL A 379 -11.99 -25.36 -2.91
N LEU A 380 -11.31 -25.20 -4.04
CA LEU A 380 -11.81 -25.66 -5.33
C LEU A 380 -11.11 -26.96 -5.73
N ASP A 381 -11.88 -28.02 -5.94
CA ASP A 381 -11.35 -29.23 -6.55
C ASP A 381 -11.12 -29.03 -8.07
N ALA A 382 -10.41 -29.98 -8.68
CA ALA A 382 -10.11 -29.93 -10.11
C ALA A 382 -11.36 -29.90 -11.00
N ALA A 383 -12.51 -30.39 -10.51
CA ALA A 383 -13.78 -30.37 -11.23
C ALA A 383 -14.43 -28.98 -11.18
N ALA A 384 -14.45 -28.33 -10.03
CA ALA A 384 -14.93 -26.97 -9.82
C ALA A 384 -14.09 -25.95 -10.60
N LEU A 385 -12.76 -26.10 -10.59
CA LEU A 385 -11.86 -25.28 -11.40
C LEU A 385 -12.15 -25.41 -12.91
N LYS A 386 -12.47 -26.62 -13.39
CA LYS A 386 -12.89 -26.83 -14.78
C LYS A 386 -14.26 -26.22 -15.06
N ALA A 387 -15.20 -26.29 -14.13
CA ALA A 387 -16.54 -25.71 -14.27
C ALA A 387 -16.52 -24.18 -14.31
N CYS A 388 -15.57 -23.53 -13.62
CA CYS A 388 -15.36 -22.08 -13.69
C CYS A 388 -14.71 -21.61 -15.00
N LYS A 389 -14.21 -22.50 -15.86
CA LYS A 389 -13.61 -22.13 -17.14
C LYS A 389 -14.70 -21.73 -18.13
N ILE A 390 -14.78 -20.43 -18.41
CA ILE A 390 -15.59 -19.88 -19.51
C ILE A 390 -15.05 -20.43 -20.84
N SER A 391 -15.94 -20.98 -21.67
CA SER A 391 -15.56 -21.51 -22.99
C SER A 391 -14.92 -20.42 -23.86
N ARG A 392 -13.94 -20.80 -24.70
CA ARG A 392 -13.33 -19.88 -25.67
C ARG A 392 -14.39 -19.18 -26.54
N PHE A 393 -15.44 -19.90 -26.91
CA PHE A 393 -16.55 -19.35 -27.69
C PHE A 393 -17.33 -18.29 -26.91
N GLU A 394 -17.65 -18.56 -25.65
CA GLU A 394 -18.38 -17.64 -24.78
C GLU A 394 -17.57 -16.38 -24.48
N LYS A 395 -16.28 -16.53 -24.17
CA LYS A 395 -15.34 -15.41 -24.01
C LYS A 395 -15.27 -14.54 -25.27
N HIS A 396 -15.22 -15.17 -26.46
CA HIS A 396 -15.22 -14.46 -27.73
C HIS A 396 -16.54 -13.68 -27.94
N LEU A 397 -17.68 -14.31 -27.68
CA LEU A 397 -18.99 -13.70 -27.86
C LEU A 397 -19.19 -12.51 -26.90
N TYR A 398 -18.83 -12.66 -25.63
CA TYR A 398 -18.89 -11.60 -24.63
C TYR A 398 -18.01 -10.42 -25.03
N ASN A 399 -16.74 -10.67 -25.40
CA ASN A 399 -15.82 -9.62 -25.83
C ASN A 399 -16.29 -8.93 -27.11
N ALA A 400 -16.85 -9.67 -28.07
CA ALA A 400 -17.41 -9.12 -29.30
C ALA A 400 -18.63 -8.23 -29.02
N ALA A 401 -19.51 -8.66 -28.10
CA ALA A 401 -20.66 -7.86 -27.67
C ALA A 401 -20.21 -6.57 -26.97
N ALA A 402 -19.28 -6.66 -26.01
CA ALA A 402 -18.71 -5.51 -25.31
C ALA A 402 -18.01 -4.53 -26.28
N PHE A 403 -17.23 -5.06 -27.25
CA PHE A 403 -16.57 -4.24 -28.27
C PHE A 403 -17.58 -3.52 -29.17
N ARG A 404 -18.64 -4.22 -29.62
CA ARG A 404 -19.72 -3.61 -30.42
C ARG A 404 -20.44 -2.52 -29.64
N ALA A 405 -20.78 -2.77 -28.37
CA ALA A 405 -21.43 -1.79 -27.50
C ALA A 405 -20.56 -0.54 -27.32
N ARG A 406 -19.28 -0.72 -26.99
CA ARG A 406 -18.31 0.38 -26.86
C ARG A 406 -18.14 1.18 -28.16
N THR A 407 -18.10 0.49 -29.30
CA THR A 407 -17.99 1.13 -30.61
C THR A 407 -19.22 1.98 -30.94
N LYS A 408 -20.43 1.45 -30.68
CA LYS A 408 -21.70 2.19 -30.85
C LYS A 408 -21.80 3.39 -29.91
N ALA A 409 -21.35 3.27 -28.67
CA ALA A 409 -21.34 4.39 -27.72
C ALA A 409 -20.38 5.50 -28.20
N ARG A 410 -19.15 5.12 -28.56
CA ARG A 410 -18.11 6.06 -29.04
C ARG A 410 -18.47 6.72 -30.37
N SER A 411 -19.16 6.03 -31.29
CA SER A 411 -19.55 6.62 -32.57
C SER A 411 -20.49 7.82 -32.40
N ARG A 412 -21.24 7.92 -31.30
CA ARG A 412 -22.11 9.07 -31.01
C ARG A 412 -21.33 10.35 -30.70
N VAL A 413 -20.08 10.23 -30.28
CA VAL A 413 -19.24 11.36 -29.81
C VAL A 413 -18.00 11.55 -30.68
N ARG A 414 -17.74 10.63 -31.64
CA ARG A 414 -16.55 10.67 -32.51
C ARG A 414 -16.50 11.91 -33.40
N ASP A 415 -17.64 12.39 -33.85
CA ASP A 415 -17.72 13.52 -34.77
C ASP A 415 -17.62 14.88 -34.05
N LYS A 416 -17.33 14.90 -32.74
CA LYS A 416 -17.17 16.13 -31.94
C LYS A 416 -16.12 17.10 -32.51
N ARG A 417 -15.11 16.58 -33.21
CA ARG A 417 -14.05 17.36 -33.88
C ARG A 417 -14.06 17.18 -35.40
N ALA A 418 -15.17 16.74 -35.98
CA ALA A 418 -15.27 16.65 -37.43
C ALA A 418 -15.36 18.07 -38.00
N ASP A 419 -14.50 18.39 -38.97
CA ASP A 419 -14.60 19.60 -39.77
C ASP A 419 -15.80 19.45 -40.74
N VAL A 420 -17.01 19.56 -40.21
CA VAL A 420 -18.25 19.52 -40.98
C VAL A 420 -18.48 20.91 -41.56
N LEU A 421 -18.38 21.00 -42.90
CA LEU A 421 -18.61 22.21 -43.69
C LEU A 421 -20.09 22.59 -43.80
#